data_AF-A0A6P6UVF1-F1
#
_entry.id   AF-A0A6P6UVF1-F1
#
_cell.length_a   1.000
_cell.length_b   1.000
_cell.length_c   1.000
_cell.angle_alpha   90.00
_cell.angle_beta   90.00
_cell.angle_gamma   90.00
#
_symmetry.space_group_name_H-M   'P 1'
#
loop_
_entity.id
_entity.type
_entity.pdbx_description
1 polymer ?
#
loop_
_entity_poly.entity_id
_entity_poly.type
_entity_poly.pdbx_seq_one_letter_code
_entity_poly.pdbx_strand_id
1 'polypeptide(L)'
;MNFLGIYDACCWKSQLGEICRMYVQGRSSARQATAFAVLMILLSLFSRLRATQATTYAVGDSSGWNFNMGNWTEGKRFNAGDILTFNYDSSLHNVVMVDAKGYENCTASSKAKIYNSGNDKIKLSRGRYYFICTFPGHCDGGLKIQLSAY
;
A
#
# COMPACT_ATOMS: atom_id res chain seq x y z
N MET A 1 41.46 26.25 -37.12
CA MET A 1 42.39 25.32 -36.46
C MET A 1 41.77 23.93 -36.48
N ASN A 2 42.04 23.11 -37.51
CA ASN A 2 41.52 21.75 -37.57
C ASN A 2 42.65 20.76 -37.33
N PHE A 3 42.56 20.09 -36.18
CA PHE A 3 43.52 19.14 -35.66
C PHE A 3 43.65 17.92 -36.59
N LEU A 4 44.91 17.60 -36.92
CA LEU A 4 45.36 16.34 -37.50
C LEU A 4 44.98 15.20 -36.54
N GLY A 5 44.04 14.34 -36.94
CA GLY A 5 43.80 13.04 -36.31
C GLY A 5 44.72 12.00 -36.94
N ILE A 6 45.55 11.35 -36.12
CA ILE A 6 46.40 10.23 -36.54
C ILE A 6 45.47 9.03 -36.77
N TYR A 7 45.32 8.61 -38.02
CA TYR A 7 44.55 7.42 -38.39
C TYR A 7 45.53 6.25 -38.51
N ASP A 8 45.45 5.27 -37.60
CA ASP A 8 46.17 4.01 -37.76
C ASP A 8 45.37 3.09 -38.70
N ALA A 9 45.93 2.82 -39.87
CA ALA A 9 45.37 1.89 -40.84
C ALA A 9 46.00 0.49 -40.64
N CYS A 10 45.21 -0.49 -40.22
CA CYS A 10 45.61 -1.90 -40.32
C CYS A 10 45.39 -2.38 -41.76
N CYS A 11 46.45 -2.41 -42.57
CA CYS A 11 46.42 -2.96 -43.93
C CYS A 11 46.95 -4.40 -43.91
N TRP A 12 46.25 -5.33 -44.56
CA TRP A 12 46.71 -6.71 -44.75
C TRP A 12 47.03 -6.93 -46.23
N LYS A 13 48.21 -7.51 -46.53
CA LYS A 13 48.66 -7.75 -47.90
C LYS A 13 48.00 -9.02 -48.45
N SER A 14 47.24 -8.87 -49.53
CA SER A 14 46.65 -9.99 -50.28
C SER A 14 47.28 -10.12 -51.67
N GLN A 15 47.16 -11.27 -52.32
CA GLN A 15 47.68 -11.51 -53.68
C GLN A 15 47.02 -10.64 -54.78
N LEU A 16 45.97 -9.88 -54.46
CA LEU A 16 45.24 -9.01 -55.40
C LEU A 16 45.40 -7.51 -55.10
N GLY A 17 46.27 -7.11 -54.15
CA GLY A 17 46.53 -5.72 -53.78
C GLY A 17 46.28 -5.41 -52.29
N GLU A 18 46.61 -4.18 -51.87
CA GLU A 18 46.37 -3.68 -50.50
C GLU A 18 44.92 -3.22 -50.33
N ILE A 19 44.18 -3.88 -49.44
CA ILE A 19 42.82 -3.48 -49.06
C ILE A 19 42.92 -2.82 -47.67
N CYS A 20 42.85 -1.49 -47.64
CA CYS A 20 42.73 -0.73 -46.40
C CYS A 20 41.24 -0.37 -46.19
N ARG A 21 40.61 -0.88 -45.13
CA ARG A 21 39.28 -0.42 -44.69
C ARG A 21 39.43 0.63 -43.59
N MET A 22 38.79 1.78 -43.77
CA MET A 22 38.62 2.77 -42.70
C MET A 22 37.63 2.21 -41.66
N TYR A 23 38.05 2.10 -40.40
CA TYR A 23 37.13 1.82 -39.29
C TYR A 23 36.94 3.08 -38.46
N VAL A 24 35.70 3.54 -38.35
CA VAL A 24 35.32 4.67 -37.50
C VAL A 24 35.19 4.17 -36.07
N GLN A 25 36.04 4.67 -35.17
CA GLN A 25 35.98 4.34 -33.75
C GLN A 25 34.89 5.19 -33.05
N GLY A 26 33.71 4.61 -32.87
CA GLY A 26 32.54 5.29 -32.29
C GLY A 26 32.64 5.51 -30.78
N ARG A 27 32.85 6.75 -30.33
CA ARG A 27 32.75 7.19 -28.91
C ARG A 27 31.31 7.23 -28.36
N SER A 28 30.30 6.90 -29.17
CA SER A 28 28.86 7.01 -28.83
C SER A 28 28.32 5.88 -27.96
N SER A 29 28.95 4.70 -28.01
CA SER A 29 28.46 3.48 -27.35
C SER A 29 28.42 3.60 -25.82
N ALA A 30 29.42 4.24 -25.22
CA ALA A 30 29.49 4.44 -23.77
C ALA A 30 28.40 5.38 -23.24
N ARG A 31 28.06 6.45 -23.99
CA ARG A 31 27.00 7.40 -23.62
C ARG A 31 25.60 6.80 -23.74
N GLN A 32 25.39 5.92 -24.72
CA GLN A 32 24.15 5.16 -24.84
C GLN A 32 24.04 4.11 -23.73
N ALA A 33 25.12 3.37 -23.43
CA ALA A 33 25.11 2.35 -22.37
C ALA A 33 24.84 2.95 -20.98
N THR A 34 25.41 4.11 -20.64
CA THR A 34 25.12 4.78 -19.36
C THR A 34 23.69 5.26 -19.26
N ALA A 35 23.10 5.79 -20.35
CA ALA A 35 21.70 6.21 -20.37
C ALA A 35 20.72 5.04 -20.14
N PHE A 36 20.97 3.89 -20.78
CA PHE A 36 20.17 2.68 -20.54
C PHE A 36 20.31 2.15 -19.11
N ALA A 37 21.53 2.15 -18.55
CA ALA A 37 21.76 1.73 -17.18
C ALA A 37 21.01 2.62 -16.17
N VAL A 38 21.06 3.95 -16.34
CA VAL A 38 20.31 4.90 -15.49
C VAL A 38 18.80 4.70 -15.63
N LEU A 39 18.28 4.52 -16.85
CA LEU A 39 16.85 4.26 -17.07
C LEU A 39 16.39 2.97 -16.38
N MET A 40 17.17 1.89 -16.48
CA MET A 40 16.86 0.61 -15.81
C MET A 40 16.87 0.75 -14.28
N ILE A 41 17.80 1.53 -13.72
CA ILE A 41 17.83 1.84 -12.29
C ILE A 41 16.57 2.62 -11.90
N LEU A 42 16.19 3.65 -12.65
CA LEU A 42 14.98 4.45 -12.38
C LEU A 42 13.71 3.59 -12.46
N LEU A 43 13.56 2.74 -13.49
CA LEU A 43 12.44 1.81 -13.62
C LEU A 43 12.39 0.80 -12.46
N SER A 44 13.55 0.30 -12.02
CA SER A 44 13.63 -0.61 -10.88
C SER A 44 13.21 0.06 -9.57
N LEU A 45 13.54 1.34 -9.36
CA LEU A 45 13.10 2.12 -8.19
C LEU A 45 11.61 2.44 -8.25
N PHE A 46 11.08 2.81 -9.41
CA PHE A 46 9.64 3.05 -9.61
C PHE A 46 8.79 1.80 -9.39
N SER A 47 9.29 0.62 -9.76
CA SER A 47 8.59 -0.66 -9.52
C SER A 47 8.38 -0.99 -8.04
N ARG A 48 9.08 -0.31 -7.13
CA ARG A 48 8.90 -0.44 -5.68
C ARG A 48 7.79 0.45 -5.12
N LEU A 49 7.28 1.41 -5.89
CA LEU A 49 6.19 2.27 -5.46
C LEU A 49 4.88 1.47 -5.50
N ARG A 50 4.39 1.04 -4.33
CA ARG A 50 3.03 0.53 -4.21
C ARG A 50 2.08 1.72 -4.16
N ALA A 51 1.22 1.85 -5.15
CA ALA A 51 0.03 2.70 -5.04
C ALA A 51 -0.89 2.06 -3.99
N THR A 52 -0.90 2.60 -2.78
CA THR A 52 -1.81 2.15 -1.72
C THR A 52 -3.19 2.74 -2.00
N GLN A 53 -4.07 1.98 -2.65
CA GLN A 53 -5.49 2.37 -2.67
C GLN A 53 -6.11 2.05 -1.32
N ALA A 54 -6.83 3.02 -0.76
CA ALA A 54 -7.60 2.82 0.46
C ALA A 54 -8.69 1.78 0.21
N THR A 55 -8.67 0.70 0.98
CA THR A 55 -9.68 -0.35 0.93
C THR A 55 -10.83 0.02 1.86
N THR A 56 -12.06 -0.24 1.43
CA THR A 56 -13.24 -0.12 2.30
C THR A 56 -13.69 -1.50 2.74
N TYR A 57 -13.82 -1.70 4.04
CA TYR A 57 -14.28 -2.94 4.66
C TYR A 57 -15.67 -2.74 5.23
N ALA A 58 -16.64 -3.52 4.76
CA ALA A 58 -17.94 -3.64 5.41
C ALA A 58 -17.79 -4.50 6.67
N VAL A 59 -18.02 -3.91 7.83
CA VAL A 59 -17.90 -4.61 9.11
C VAL A 59 -19.02 -5.64 9.22
N GLY A 60 -18.65 -6.90 9.43
CA GLY A 60 -19.56 -8.05 9.45
C GLY A 60 -20.01 -8.51 8.06
N ASP A 61 -19.37 -8.02 6.99
CA ASP A 61 -19.65 -8.38 5.60
C ASP A 61 -21.15 -8.22 5.27
N SER A 62 -21.88 -9.28 4.92
CA SER A 62 -23.33 -9.20 4.62
C SER A 62 -24.21 -9.08 5.87
N SER A 63 -23.71 -9.48 7.04
CA SER A 63 -24.45 -9.45 8.30
C SER A 63 -24.44 -8.07 8.96
N GLY A 64 -23.55 -7.18 8.53
CA GLY A 64 -23.38 -5.85 9.12
C GLY A 64 -22.83 -5.90 10.55
N TRP A 65 -22.91 -4.77 11.25
CA TRP A 65 -22.50 -4.68 12.64
C TRP A 65 -23.52 -5.35 13.55
N ASN A 66 -23.30 -6.64 13.84
CA ASN A 66 -24.21 -7.52 14.57
C ASN A 66 -23.42 -8.58 15.37
N PHE A 67 -24.09 -9.37 16.21
CA PHE A 67 -23.45 -10.38 17.07
C PHE A 67 -22.61 -11.40 16.29
N ASN A 68 -21.73 -12.12 16.99
CA ASN A 68 -20.81 -13.13 16.43
C ASN A 68 -19.66 -12.53 15.57
N MET A 69 -19.12 -11.38 15.98
CA MET A 69 -18.03 -10.70 15.26
C MET A 69 -16.64 -11.33 15.39
N GLY A 70 -16.49 -12.38 16.21
CA GLY A 70 -15.19 -12.91 16.64
C GLY A 70 -14.19 -13.18 15.52
N ASN A 71 -14.67 -13.70 14.38
CA ASN A 71 -13.80 -14.12 13.29
C ASN A 71 -13.80 -13.12 12.12
N TRP A 72 -14.58 -12.03 12.18
CA TRP A 72 -14.68 -11.11 11.04
C TRP A 72 -13.33 -10.47 10.68
N THR A 73 -12.43 -10.30 11.64
CA THR A 73 -11.11 -9.71 11.38
C THR A 73 -10.07 -10.72 10.87
N GLU A 74 -10.37 -12.03 10.90
CA GLU A 74 -9.43 -13.07 10.50
C GLU A 74 -9.10 -12.98 9.01
N GLY A 75 -7.80 -13.11 8.69
CA GLY A 75 -7.31 -13.04 7.31
C GLY A 75 -7.35 -11.64 6.65
N LYS A 76 -7.97 -10.64 7.27
CA LYS A 76 -8.01 -9.26 6.75
C LYS A 76 -6.76 -8.49 7.16
N ARG A 77 -6.24 -7.66 6.24
CA ARG A 77 -5.07 -6.81 6.47
C ARG A 77 -5.46 -5.35 6.33
N PHE A 78 -5.60 -4.67 7.45
CA PHE A 78 -5.94 -3.25 7.50
C PHE A 78 -4.68 -2.39 7.38
N ASN A 79 -4.78 -1.30 6.62
CA ASN A 79 -3.72 -0.33 6.43
C ASN A 79 -4.20 1.07 6.82
N ALA A 80 -3.27 1.95 7.16
CA ALA A 80 -3.57 3.36 7.31
C ALA A 80 -4.16 3.91 6.00
N GLY A 81 -5.29 4.62 6.10
CA GLY A 81 -6.05 5.12 4.97
C GLY A 81 -7.30 4.32 4.63
N ASP A 82 -7.37 3.04 5.02
CA ASP A 82 -8.54 2.19 4.83
C ASP A 82 -9.77 2.73 5.59
N ILE A 83 -10.96 2.32 5.17
CA ILE A 83 -12.24 2.76 5.75
C ILE A 83 -13.00 1.55 6.27
N LEU A 84 -13.48 1.62 7.51
CA LEU A 84 -14.48 0.69 8.04
C LEU A 84 -15.87 1.28 7.84
N THR A 85 -16.78 0.53 7.23
CA THR A 85 -18.20 0.89 7.13
C THR A 85 -19.00 0.01 8.08
N PHE A 86 -19.62 0.62 9.08
CA PHE A 86 -20.51 -0.04 10.02
C PHE A 86 -21.96 0.20 9.60
N ASN A 87 -22.63 -0.85 9.15
CA ASN A 87 -24.06 -0.81 8.82
C ASN A 87 -24.86 -1.53 9.90
N TYR A 88 -25.86 -0.86 10.47
CA TYR A 88 -26.71 -1.40 11.53
C TYR A 88 -27.99 -0.57 11.70
N ASP A 89 -28.99 -1.13 12.39
CA ASP A 89 -30.14 -0.35 12.87
C ASP A 89 -29.72 0.49 14.08
N SER A 90 -29.70 1.81 13.92
CA SER A 90 -29.27 2.75 14.96
C SER A 90 -30.21 2.83 16.17
N SER A 91 -31.40 2.23 16.09
CA SER A 91 -32.27 2.04 17.26
C SER A 91 -31.86 0.85 18.12
N LEU A 92 -31.10 -0.10 17.57
CA LEU A 92 -30.69 -1.34 18.23
C LEU A 92 -29.21 -1.36 18.59
N HIS A 93 -28.36 -0.69 17.81
CA HIS A 93 -26.92 -0.73 17.96
C HIS A 93 -26.30 0.66 17.87
N ASN A 94 -25.06 0.76 18.34
CA ASN A 94 -24.16 1.87 18.09
C ASN A 94 -22.74 1.34 17.91
N VAL A 95 -21.83 2.24 17.54
CA VAL A 95 -20.40 1.94 17.46
C VAL A 95 -19.66 2.90 18.36
N VAL A 96 -18.88 2.37 19.30
CA VAL A 96 -18.08 3.16 20.22
C VAL A 96 -16.62 2.74 20.12
N MET A 97 -15.75 3.71 19.81
CA MET A 97 -14.31 3.51 19.80
C MET A 97 -13.76 3.66 21.22
N VAL A 98 -13.12 2.61 21.71
CA VAL A 98 -12.58 2.50 23.07
C VAL A 98 -11.09 2.15 23.06
N ASP A 99 -10.46 2.17 24.24
CA ASP A 99 -9.14 1.59 24.44
C ASP A 99 -9.23 0.08 24.75
N ALA A 100 -8.08 -0.57 24.92
CA ALA A 100 -8.03 -2.01 25.20
C ALA A 100 -8.79 -2.39 26.49
N LYS A 101 -8.71 -1.56 27.54
CA LYS A 101 -9.38 -1.81 28.81
C LYS A 101 -10.90 -1.67 28.66
N GLY A 102 -11.37 -0.67 27.92
CA GLY A 102 -12.78 -0.47 27.60
C GLY A 102 -13.32 -1.62 26.73
N TYR A 103 -12.51 -2.15 25.82
CA TYR A 103 -12.87 -3.34 25.05
C TYR A 103 -13.00 -4.58 25.92
N GLU A 104 -12.04 -4.86 26.79
CA GLU A 104 -12.06 -6.02 27.69
C GLU A 104 -13.25 -5.97 28.65
N ASN A 105 -13.50 -4.81 29.25
CA ASN A 105 -14.54 -4.63 30.26
C ASN A 105 -15.89 -4.17 29.69
N CYS A 106 -16.01 -4.06 28.36
CA CYS A 106 -17.21 -3.54 27.70
C CYS A 106 -17.69 -2.18 28.24
N THR A 107 -16.74 -1.27 28.48
CA THR A 107 -17.01 0.08 29.01
C THR A 107 -16.50 1.17 28.07
N ALA A 108 -17.26 2.26 27.99
CA ALA A 108 -16.87 3.47 27.28
C ALA A 108 -16.44 4.56 28.28
N SER A 109 -15.27 5.16 28.05
CA SER A 109 -14.88 6.34 28.83
C SER A 109 -15.69 7.57 28.42
N SER A 110 -15.71 8.61 29.24
CA SER A 110 -16.36 9.88 28.92
C SER A 110 -15.79 10.59 27.67
N LYS A 111 -14.61 10.17 27.21
CA LYS A 111 -13.94 10.70 26.00
C LYS A 111 -14.06 9.77 24.80
N ALA A 112 -14.75 8.64 24.94
CA ALA A 112 -14.93 7.69 23.85
C ALA A 112 -15.68 8.34 22.69
N LYS A 113 -15.26 8.02 21.46
CA LYS A 113 -15.98 8.48 20.26
C LYS A 113 -17.16 7.56 20.02
N ILE A 114 -18.35 8.14 19.98
CA ILE A 114 -19.61 7.43 19.77
C ILE A 114 -20.14 7.77 18.38
N TYR A 115 -20.56 6.74 17.66
CA TYR A 115 -21.17 6.83 16.35
C TYR A 115 -22.53 6.13 16.39
N ASN A 116 -23.57 6.80 15.88
CA ASN A 116 -24.98 6.38 16.00
C ASN A 116 -25.75 6.57 14.68
N SER A 117 -25.09 6.70 13.52
CA SER A 117 -25.82 7.00 12.28
C SER A 117 -26.48 5.77 11.64
N GLY A 118 -26.03 4.55 12.00
CA GLY A 118 -26.43 3.31 11.33
C GLY A 118 -25.67 3.03 10.02
N ASN A 119 -24.84 3.97 9.55
CA ASN A 119 -23.95 3.82 8.38
C ASN A 119 -22.65 4.62 8.62
N ASP A 120 -21.92 4.26 9.67
CA ASP A 120 -20.73 5.02 10.08
C ASP A 120 -19.52 4.62 9.25
N LYS A 121 -18.79 5.62 8.75
CA LYS A 121 -17.56 5.44 7.99
C LYS A 121 -16.38 5.96 8.78
N ILE A 122 -15.49 5.06 9.19
CA ILE A 122 -14.34 5.38 10.04
C ILE A 122 -13.07 5.12 9.25
N LYS A 123 -12.34 6.20 8.93
CA LYS A 123 -11.03 6.11 8.29
C LYS A 123 -9.96 5.72 9.31
N LEU A 124 -9.20 4.69 9.01
CA LEU A 124 -8.12 4.19 9.84
C LEU A 124 -6.85 5.01 9.63
N SER A 125 -6.18 5.32 10.73
CA SER A 125 -4.79 5.75 10.78
C SER A 125 -3.95 4.58 11.27
N ARG A 126 -2.62 4.70 11.25
CA ARG A 126 -1.77 3.65 11.79
C ARG A 126 -2.01 3.50 13.30
N GLY A 127 -2.34 2.29 13.76
CA GLY A 127 -2.65 2.06 15.18
C GLY A 127 -3.51 0.83 15.45
N ARG A 128 -3.80 0.62 16.73
CA ARG A 128 -4.74 -0.41 17.21
C ARG A 128 -6.10 0.22 17.45
N TYR A 129 -7.15 -0.49 17.08
CA TYR A 129 -8.52 -0.05 17.17
C TYR A 129 -9.35 -1.09 17.91
N TYR A 130 -10.24 -0.59 18.76
CA TYR A 130 -11.22 -1.38 19.49
C TYR A 130 -12.58 -0.73 19.34
N PHE A 131 -13.56 -1.49 18.86
CA PHE A 131 -14.92 -1.03 18.68
C PHE A 131 -15.86 -1.95 19.43
N ILE A 132 -16.83 -1.35 20.13
CA ILE A 132 -17.86 -2.05 20.88
C ILE A 132 -19.23 -1.43 20.60
N CYS A 133 -20.29 -2.16 20.89
CA CYS A 133 -21.62 -1.59 21.09
C CYS A 133 -21.87 -1.44 22.60
N THR A 134 -22.35 -0.28 23.03
CA THR A 134 -22.59 0.00 24.46
C THR A 134 -24.04 -0.24 24.89
N PHE A 135 -24.89 -0.77 24.00
CA PHE A 135 -26.23 -1.21 24.40
C PHE A 135 -26.10 -2.34 25.43
N PRO A 136 -26.94 -2.38 26.47
CA PRO A 136 -26.81 -3.34 27.56
C PRO A 136 -26.70 -4.80 27.08
N GLY A 137 -25.63 -5.50 27.48
CA GLY A 137 -25.38 -6.90 27.11
C GLY A 137 -24.83 -7.12 25.69
N HIS A 138 -24.76 -6.10 24.84
CA HIS A 138 -24.37 -6.31 23.43
C HIS A 138 -22.88 -6.61 23.29
N CYS A 139 -22.01 -5.82 23.93
CA CYS A 139 -20.57 -6.06 23.89
C CYS A 139 -20.18 -7.40 24.52
N ASP A 140 -20.76 -7.76 25.67
CA ASP A 140 -20.53 -9.05 26.33
C ASP A 140 -21.05 -10.22 25.50
N GLY A 141 -22.13 -10.00 24.74
CA GLY A 141 -22.65 -10.94 23.73
C GLY A 141 -21.79 -11.06 22.46
N GLY A 142 -20.65 -10.38 22.39
CA GLY A 142 -19.71 -10.48 21.27
C GLY A 142 -19.90 -9.45 20.16
N LEU A 143 -20.70 -8.40 20.38
CA LEU A 143 -20.78 -7.24 19.46
C LEU A 143 -19.61 -6.28 19.69
N LYS A 144 -18.41 -6.78 19.36
CA LYS A 144 -17.12 -6.11 19.57
C LYS A 144 -16.09 -6.61 18.56
N ILE A 145 -15.23 -5.73 18.06
CA ILE A 145 -14.08 -6.09 17.22
C ILE A 145 -12.81 -5.36 17.66
N GLN A 146 -11.67 -5.98 17.39
CA GLN A 146 -10.36 -5.38 17.54
C GLN A 146 -9.54 -5.60 16.27
N LEU A 147 -8.74 -4.62 15.86
CA LEU A 147 -7.87 -4.73 14.70
C LEU A 147 -6.65 -3.81 14.79
N SER A 148 -5.65 -4.09 13.97
CA SER A 148 -4.47 -3.24 13.81
C SER A 148 -4.36 -2.78 12.36
N ALA A 149 -4.22 -1.47 12.17
CA ALA A 149 -3.93 -0.85 10.88
C ALA A 149 -2.45 -0.45 10.84
N TYR A 150 -1.76 -0.84 9.77
CA TYR A 150 -0.33 -0.60 9.58
C TYR A 150 -0.08 0.50 8.53
#